data_AF-A0A4R6LA61-F1
#
_entry.id   AF-A0A4R6LA61-F1
#
_cell.length_a   1.000
_cell.length_b   1.000
_cell.length_c   1.000
_cell.angle_alpha   90.00
_cell.angle_beta   90.00
_cell.angle_gamma   90.00
#
_symmetry.space_group_name_H-M   'P 1'
#
loop_
_entity.id
_entity.type
_entity.pdbx_description
1 polymer ?
#
loop_
_entity_poly.entity_id
_entity_poly.type
_entity_poly.pdbx_seq_one_letter_code
_entity_poly.pdbx_strand_id
1 'polypeptide(L)' 'MAHALELKVVAEGVETKAQLDFLKGLDCDYAQGYYFARPDTKENIIQWLLEEKKYSFNKDRLRE' A
#
# COMPACT_ATOMS: atom_id res chain seq x y z
N MET A 1 4.57 -16.77 8.45
CA MET A 1 5.27 -16.72 9.76
C MET A 1 4.68 -15.63 10.66
N ALA A 2 4.70 -14.36 10.25
CA ALA A 2 4.12 -13.26 11.04
C ALA A 2 2.60 -13.41 11.31
N HIS A 3 1.83 -13.94 10.35
CA HIS A 3 0.40 -14.20 10.55
C HIS A 3 0.11 -15.23 11.65
N ALA A 4 1.01 -16.19 11.89
CA ALA A 4 0.87 -17.15 12.99
C ALA A 4 1.07 -16.49 14.36
N LEU A 5 1.64 -15.28 14.39
CA LEU A 5 1.80 -14.43 15.57
C LEU A 5 0.75 -13.32 15.61
N GLU A 6 -0.27 -13.37 14.76
CA GLU A 6 -1.30 -12.33 14.62
C GLU A 6 -0.74 -10.94 14.27
N LEU A 7 0.44 -10.90 13.64
CA LEU A 7 1.07 -9.67 13.17
C LEU A 7 0.76 -9.44 11.69
N LYS A 8 0.50 -8.18 11.34
CA LYS A 8 0.40 -7.72 9.96
C LYS A 8 1.78 -7.44 9.38
N VAL A 9 1.96 -7.74 8.10
CA VAL A 9 3.23 -7.50 7.39
C VAL A 9 3.11 -6.39 6.35
N VAL A 10 4.19 -5.64 6.17
CA VAL A 10 4.34 -4.67 5.09
C VAL A 10 5.51 -5.08 4.21
N ALA A 11 5.28 -5.18 2.91
CA ALA A 11 6.34 -5.32 1.91
C ALA A 11 6.75 -3.95 1.40
N GLU A 12 7.98 -3.54 1.65
CA GLU A 12 8.55 -2.27 1.19
C GLU A 12 9.34 -2.46 -0.12
N GLY A 13 9.36 -1.41 -0.96
CA GLY A 13 10.09 -1.41 -2.23
C GLY A 13 9.32 -1.97 -3.43
N VAL A 14 7.98 -1.94 -3.41
CA VAL A 14 7.16 -2.38 -4.56
C VAL A 14 7.18 -1.32 -5.66
N GLU A 15 7.73 -1.66 -6.83
CA GLU A 15 7.90 -0.74 -7.96
C GLU A 15 7.04 -1.12 -9.18
N THR A 16 6.59 -2.38 -9.27
CA THR A 16 5.88 -2.92 -10.44
C THR A 16 4.60 -3.64 -10.07
N LYS A 17 3.65 -3.71 -11.01
CA LYS A 17 2.40 -4.48 -10.87
C LYS A 17 2.67 -5.97 -10.65
N ALA A 18 3.66 -6.54 -11.32
CA ALA A 18 4.03 -7.95 -11.15
C ALA A 18 4.50 -8.27 -9.72
N GLN A 19 5.29 -7.38 -9.10
CA GLN A 19 5.68 -7.53 -7.69
C GLN A 19 4.47 -7.45 -6.76
N LEU A 20 3.55 -6.50 -7.02
CA LEU A 20 2.32 -6.39 -6.24
C LEU A 20 1.46 -7.65 -6.34
N ASP A 21 1.28 -8.19 -7.55
CA ASP A 21 0.46 -9.39 -7.78
C ASP A 21 1.08 -10.63 -7.12
N PHE A 22 2.41 -10.74 -7.15
CA PHE A 22 3.13 -11.77 -6.42
C PHE A 22 2.90 -11.68 -4.90
N LEU A 23 3.01 -10.49 -4.31
CA LEU A 23 2.81 -10.27 -2.87
C LEU A 23 1.36 -10.55 -2.43
N LYS A 24 0.39 -10.21 -3.26
CA LYS A 24 -1.02 -10.56 -3.04
C LYS A 24 -1.26 -12.06 -3.01
N GLY A 25 -0.62 -12.80 -3.92
CA GLY A 25 -0.63 -14.27 -3.92
C GLY A 25 -0.01 -14.90 -2.68
N LEU A 26 0.81 -14.14 -1.92
CA LEU A 26 1.40 -14.55 -0.64
C LEU A 26 0.62 -14.05 0.59
N ASP A 27 -0.57 -13.47 0.39
CA ASP A 27 -1.40 -12.90 1.46
C ASP A 27 -0.68 -11.79 2.26
N CYS A 28 0.14 -10.97 1.58
CA CYS A 28 0.79 -9.83 2.22
C CYS A 28 -0.24 -8.73 2.57
N ASP A 29 -0.30 -8.28 3.83
CA ASP A 29 -1.34 -7.34 4.29
C ASP A 29 -1.21 -5.94 3.66
N TYR A 30 0.01 -5.44 3.55
CA TYR A 30 0.30 -4.09 3.07
C TYR A 30 1.50 -4.06 2.14
N ALA A 31 1.50 -3.10 1.21
CA ALA A 31 2.61 -2.86 0.30
C ALA A 31 2.93 -1.36 0.25
N GLN A 32 4.22 -1.04 0.23
CA GLN A 32 4.73 0.31 0.05
C GLN A 32 5.80 0.33 -1.04
N GLY A 33 5.75 1.32 -1.91
CA GLY A 33 6.80 1.57 -2.89
C GLY A 33 6.37 2.49 -4.01
N TYR A 34 7.27 2.72 -4.97
CA TYR A 34 7.09 3.68 -6.06
C TYR A 34 5.97 3.29 -7.02
N TYR A 35 5.53 2.03 -7.01
CA TYR A 35 4.33 1.61 -7.72
C TYR A 35 3.09 2.42 -7.31
N PHE A 36 2.99 2.79 -6.02
CA PHE A 36 1.88 3.56 -5.49
C PHE A 36 2.15 5.07 -5.55
N ALA A 37 3.27 5.49 -4.96
CA ALA A 37 3.69 6.89 -4.91
C ALA A 37 5.18 6.96 -4.59
N ARG A 38 5.84 8.02 -5.06
CA ARG A 38 7.17 8.40 -4.56
C ARG A 38 7.03 9.13 -3.22
N PRO A 39 8.07 9.10 -2.35
CA PRO A 39 8.14 9.99 -1.19
C PRO A 39 7.94 11.43 -1.63
N ASP A 40 7.19 12.18 -0.84
CA ASP A 40 6.82 13.56 -1.13
C ASP A 40 7.11 14.46 0.07
N THR A 41 6.99 15.77 -0.10
CA THR A 41 7.19 16.75 0.97
C THR A 41 6.08 16.66 2.01
N LYS A 42 6.36 17.12 3.23
CA LYS A 42 5.35 17.15 4.30
C LYS A 42 4.14 17.98 3.89
N GLU A 43 4.32 19.09 3.17
CA GLU A 43 3.24 19.95 2.70
C GLU A 43 2.33 19.21 1.73
N ASN A 44 2.92 18.50 0.77
CA ASN A 44 2.15 17.73 -0.22
C ASN A 44 1.44 16.54 0.44
N ILE A 45 2.07 15.86 1.39
CA ILE A 45 1.44 14.76 2.16
C ILE A 45 0.28 15.30 3.01
N ILE A 46 0.44 16.42 3.71
CA ILE A 46 -0.62 17.04 4.51
C ILE A 46 -1.78 17.47 3.59
N GLN A 47 -1.47 18.11 2.47
CA GLN A 47 -2.49 18.51 1.51
C GLN A 47 -3.25 17.28 0.96
N TRP A 48 -2.53 16.21 0.62
CA TRP A 48 -3.12 14.95 0.18
C TRP A 48 -4.03 14.31 1.24
N LEU A 49 -3.61 14.30 2.51
CA LEU A 49 -4.40 13.79 3.63
C LEU A 49 -5.68 14.59 3.87
N LEU A 50 -5.61 15.92 3.76
CA LEU A 50 -6.74 16.83 4.00
C LEU A 50 -7.72 16.89 2.83
N GLU A 51 -7.28 16.54 1.60
CA GLU A 51 -8.12 16.68 0.42
C GLU A 51 -9.30 15.69 0.37
N GLU A 52 -9.29 14.57 1.12
CA GLU A 52 -10.29 13.47 1.29
C GLU A 52 -11.11 12.99 0.06
N LYS A 53 -11.01 13.63 -1.11
CA LYS A 53 -11.96 13.56 -2.23
C LYS A 53 -11.36 12.97 -3.50
N LYS A 54 -10.06 12.70 -3.55
CA LYS A 54 -9.39 12.16 -4.75
C LYS A 54 -9.13 10.66 -4.74
N TYR A 55 -9.02 10.06 -3.56
CA TYR A 55 -8.99 8.61 -3.41
C TYR A 55 -10.19 8.22 -2.56
N SER A 56 -11.27 7.73 -3.17
CA SER A 56 -12.13 6.80 -2.44
C SER A 56 -11.20 5.69 -1.96
N PHE A 57 -10.97 5.61 -0.65
CA PHE A 57 -10.39 4.44 -0.02
C PHE A 57 -11.41 3.31 -0.19
N ASN A 58 -11.46 2.77 -1.40
CA ASN A 58 -12.35 1.70 -1.76
C ASN A 58 -11.78 0.45 -1.11
N LYS A 59 -12.39 0.02 0.00
CA LYS A 59 -12.00 -1.18 0.76
C LYS A 59 -11.90 -2.43 -0.12
N ASP A 60 -12.47 -2.39 -1.33
CA ASP A 60 -12.44 -3.49 -2.29
C ASP A 60 -11.12 -3.60 -3.09
N ARG A 61 -10.27 -2.56 -3.17
CA ARG A 61 -9.00 -2.63 -3.93
C ARG A 61 -7.84 -3.37 -3.24
N LEU A 62 -8.03 -3.77 -1.98
CA LEU A 62 -7.09 -4.65 -1.27
C LEU A 62 -7.40 -6.15 -1.50
N ARG A 63 -8.37 -6.47 -2.37
CA ARG A 63 -8.79 -7.86 -2.70
C ARG A 63 -8.58 -8.26 -4.17
N GLU A 64 -8.03 -7.38 -4.99
CA GLU A 64 -7.40 -7.81 -6.24
C GLU A 64 -5.91 -7.97 -6.01
#